data_AF-A0A7Z9JDF5-F1
#
_entry.id   AF-A0A7Z9JDF5-F1
#
_cell.length_a   1.000
_cell.length_b   1.000
_cell.length_c   1.000
_cell.angle_alpha   90.00
_cell.angle_beta   90.00
_cell.angle_gamma   90.00
#
_symmetry.space_group_name_H-M   'P 1'
#
loop_
_entity.id
_entity.type
_entity.pdbx_description
1 polymer ?
#
loop_
_entity_poly.entity_id
_entity_poly.type
_entity_poly.pdbx_seq_one_letter_code
_entity_poly.pdbx_strand_id
1 'polypeptide(L)'
;MDSETPRVGGGKRHYVNGVGYFWDKGPEFAKIAGGPAKKVGSTVLVVWPSDATGTLDKARFAAGEFEVLPWVFGQDKYAAIEPVHREFHLGSHDLMVQCVDAQYQKMTFSPCRENLLRKLIDSSKESNNEIATTILEQVNDFAANLSATIASDLTLDQIRERMGVGTPTPLSDGGGGAVASEDIDGMLDDLLDT
;
A
#
# COMPACT_ATOMS: atom_id res chain seq x y z
N MET A 1 26.36 11.61 -8.61
CA MET A 1 24.93 11.97 -8.61
C MET A 1 24.42 11.72 -7.22
N ASP A 2 23.95 12.76 -6.53
CA ASP A 2 23.30 12.58 -5.24
C ASP A 2 22.09 11.68 -5.44
N SER A 3 21.96 10.65 -4.61
CA SER A 3 20.86 9.71 -4.74
C SER A 3 19.56 10.37 -4.29
N GLU A 4 18.58 10.49 -5.18
CA GLU A 4 17.28 11.09 -4.83
C GLU A 4 16.53 10.24 -3.80
N THR A 5 15.84 10.90 -2.86
CA THR A 5 14.97 10.22 -1.90
C THR A 5 13.76 9.63 -2.64
N PRO A 6 13.32 8.39 -2.33
CA PRO A 6 12.10 7.83 -2.91
C PRO A 6 10.89 8.75 -2.70
N ARG A 7 10.07 8.90 -3.74
CA ARG A 7 8.85 9.70 -3.66
C ARG A 7 7.83 9.01 -2.77
N VAL A 8 7.24 9.79 -1.86
CA VAL A 8 6.16 9.33 -0.98
C VAL A 8 4.94 10.23 -1.20
N GLY A 9 3.84 9.63 -1.67
CA GLY A 9 2.52 10.25 -1.62
C GLY A 9 1.89 10.00 -0.26
N GLY A 10 1.05 10.89 0.25
CA GLY A 10 0.47 10.67 1.58
C GLY A 10 -0.75 11.52 1.85
N GLY A 11 -1.47 11.15 2.90
CA GLY A 11 -2.65 11.86 3.35
C GLY A 11 -3.31 11.19 4.54
N LYS A 12 -4.54 11.64 4.82
CA LYS A 12 -5.37 11.08 5.89
C LYS A 12 -6.52 10.32 5.25
N ARG A 13 -6.73 9.08 5.68
CA ARG A 13 -7.85 8.25 5.21
C ARG A 13 -8.67 7.69 6.36
N HIS A 14 -9.94 7.48 6.10
CA HIS A 14 -10.87 6.74 6.95
C HIS A 14 -11.10 5.34 6.38
N TYR A 15 -11.61 4.44 7.20
CA TYR A 15 -12.11 3.14 6.78
C TYR A 15 -13.47 2.92 7.43
N VAL A 16 -14.45 2.53 6.62
CA VAL A 16 -15.78 2.11 7.09
C VAL A 16 -16.09 0.77 6.44
N ASN A 17 -16.58 -0.18 7.25
CA ASN A 17 -16.98 -1.49 6.74
C ASN A 17 -18.09 -1.33 5.69
N GLY A 18 -18.03 -2.08 4.59
CA GLY A 18 -18.94 -1.93 3.43
C GLY A 18 -18.65 -0.74 2.50
N VAL A 19 -17.85 0.25 2.91
CA VAL A 19 -17.46 1.40 2.06
C VAL A 19 -16.01 1.27 1.56
N GLY A 20 -15.11 0.80 2.42
CA GLY A 20 -13.67 0.74 2.17
C GLY A 20 -12.93 1.99 2.63
N TYR A 21 -11.72 2.19 2.09
CA TYR A 21 -10.87 3.36 2.40
C TYR A 21 -11.26 4.59 1.57
N PHE A 22 -11.43 5.74 2.21
CA PHE A 22 -11.69 7.02 1.53
C PHE A 22 -10.92 8.18 2.16
N TRP A 23 -10.66 9.22 1.35
CA TRP A 23 -9.91 10.39 1.79
C TRP A 23 -10.66 11.21 2.84
N ASP A 24 -9.95 11.65 3.88
CA ASP A 24 -10.46 12.60 4.86
C ASP A 24 -10.47 14.01 4.26
N LYS A 25 -11.67 14.52 3.93
CA LYS A 25 -11.87 15.86 3.35
C LYS A 25 -12.50 16.85 4.34
N GLY A 26 -12.56 16.50 5.62
CA GLY A 26 -13.02 17.40 6.68
C GLY A 26 -13.90 16.74 7.75
N PRO A 27 -14.41 17.54 8.70
CA PRO A 27 -15.09 17.02 9.90
C PRO A 27 -16.30 16.12 9.62
N GLU A 28 -17.04 16.36 8.54
CA GLU A 28 -18.21 15.54 8.19
C GLU A 28 -17.83 14.11 7.79
N PHE A 29 -16.67 13.91 7.16
CA PHE A 29 -16.16 12.57 6.83
C PHE A 29 -15.76 11.80 8.10
N ALA A 30 -15.15 12.49 9.07
CA ALA A 30 -14.79 11.92 10.36
C ALA A 30 -16.01 11.53 11.21
N LYS A 31 -17.09 12.33 11.15
CA LYS A 31 -18.37 11.99 11.81
C LYS A 31 -18.96 10.70 11.26
N ILE A 32 -18.98 10.55 9.93
CA ILE A 32 -19.46 9.33 9.27
C ILE A 32 -18.58 8.12 9.62
N ALA A 33 -17.26 8.31 9.62
CA ALA A 33 -16.30 7.25 9.94
C ALA A 33 -16.33 6.82 11.42
N GLY A 34 -16.96 7.59 12.31
CA GLY A 34 -17.03 7.30 13.73
C GLY A 34 -15.69 7.44 14.48
N GLY A 35 -14.70 8.10 13.89
CA GLY A 35 -13.36 8.19 14.48
C GLY A 35 -12.38 9.09 13.73
N PRO A 36 -11.17 9.26 14.28
CA PRO A 36 -10.13 10.06 13.63
C PRO A 36 -9.54 9.34 12.41
N ALA A 37 -9.23 10.12 11.38
CA ALA A 37 -8.54 9.61 10.20
C ALA A 37 -7.12 9.13 10.54
N LYS A 38 -6.67 8.08 9.86
CA LYS A 38 -5.30 7.58 9.98
C LYS A 38 -4.41 8.24 8.93
N LYS A 39 -3.24 8.71 9.34
CA LYS A 39 -2.19 9.17 8.44
C LYS A 39 -1.51 7.96 7.80
N VAL A 40 -1.36 8.01 6.49
CA VAL A 40 -0.70 6.97 5.70
C VAL A 40 0.14 7.62 4.61
N GLY A 41 1.16 6.89 4.18
CA GLY A 41 1.94 7.22 2.99
C GLY A 41 1.99 6.03 2.05
N SER A 42 2.21 6.29 0.78
CA SER A 42 2.40 5.29 -0.25
C SER A 42 3.62 5.60 -1.07
N THR A 43 4.30 4.55 -1.50
CA THR A 43 5.44 4.62 -2.42
C THR A 43 5.39 3.41 -3.35
N VAL A 44 6.25 3.39 -4.36
CA VAL A 44 6.40 2.22 -5.23
C VAL A 44 7.61 1.43 -4.75
N LEU A 45 7.44 0.13 -4.57
CA LEU A 45 8.50 -0.79 -4.21
C LEU A 45 8.95 -1.55 -5.45
N VAL A 46 10.26 -1.80 -5.52
CA VAL A 46 10.86 -2.80 -6.41
C VAL A 46 11.29 -3.95 -5.51
N VAL A 47 10.63 -5.10 -5.64
CA VAL A 47 10.89 -6.29 -4.85
C VAL A 47 11.81 -7.20 -5.64
N TRP A 48 13.01 -7.41 -5.09
CA TRP A 48 14.00 -8.29 -5.69
C TRP A 48 13.72 -9.76 -5.35
N PRO A 49 13.96 -10.70 -6.28
CA PRO A 49 13.82 -12.12 -6.00
C PRO A 49 14.88 -12.51 -4.97
N SER A 50 14.45 -12.82 -3.76
CA SER A 50 15.33 -13.22 -2.67
C SER A 50 14.93 -14.58 -2.14
N ASP A 51 15.90 -15.27 -1.54
CA ASP A 51 15.64 -16.49 -0.78
C ASP A 51 15.07 -16.17 0.61
N ALA A 52 14.78 -17.22 1.39
CA ALA A 52 14.23 -17.08 2.74
C ALA A 52 15.14 -16.33 3.73
N THR A 53 16.42 -16.10 3.38
CA THR A 53 17.38 -15.34 4.19
C THR A 53 17.49 -13.88 3.76
N GLY A 54 16.77 -13.47 2.71
CA GLY A 54 16.87 -12.14 2.12
C GLY A 54 18.07 -11.97 1.20
N THR A 55 18.73 -13.05 0.80
CA THR A 55 19.83 -13.00 -0.17
C THR A 55 19.26 -13.03 -1.58
N LEU A 56 19.79 -12.20 -2.49
CA LEU A 56 19.35 -12.17 -3.90
C LEU A 56 19.51 -13.54 -4.57
N ASP A 57 18.41 -14.06 -5.12
CA ASP A 57 18.42 -15.22 -5.99
C ASP A 57 18.85 -14.77 -7.40
N LYS A 58 20.13 -14.99 -7.71
CA LYS A 58 20.74 -14.59 -8.98
C LYS A 58 20.16 -15.33 -10.18
N ALA A 59 19.68 -16.56 -10.02
CA ALA A 59 19.16 -17.34 -11.13
C ALA A 59 17.80 -16.80 -11.55
N ARG A 60 16.91 -16.56 -10.57
CA ARG A 60 15.61 -15.92 -10.80
C ARG A 60 15.76 -14.50 -11.33
N PHE A 61 16.67 -13.72 -10.75
CA PHE A 61 16.97 -12.38 -11.25
C PHE A 61 17.48 -12.40 -12.70
N ALA A 62 18.39 -13.32 -13.05
CA ALA A 62 18.88 -13.46 -14.42
C ALA A 62 17.80 -13.93 -15.40
N ALA A 63 16.76 -14.62 -14.92
CA ALA A 63 15.56 -14.96 -15.69
C ALA A 63 14.59 -13.78 -15.87
N GLY A 64 14.92 -12.60 -15.33
CA GLY A 64 14.11 -11.39 -15.43
C GLY A 64 13.06 -11.24 -14.32
N GLU A 65 13.14 -12.03 -13.24
CA GLU A 65 12.19 -11.93 -12.15
C GLU A 65 12.47 -10.72 -11.25
N PHE A 66 11.46 -9.88 -11.09
CA PHE A 66 11.32 -8.81 -10.09
C PHE A 66 9.84 -8.43 -10.04
N GLU A 67 9.44 -7.72 -9.00
CA GLU A 67 8.07 -7.19 -8.90
C GLU A 67 8.11 -5.69 -8.63
N VAL A 68 7.33 -4.91 -9.38
CA VAL A 68 7.09 -3.50 -9.09
C VAL A 68 5.66 -3.37 -8.59
N LEU A 69 5.47 -2.80 -7.40
CA LEU A 69 4.14 -2.70 -6.81
C LEU A 69 4.00 -1.41 -5.97
N PRO A 70 2.81 -0.81 -5.92
CA PRO A 70 2.53 0.29 -5.00
C PRO A 70 2.28 -0.27 -3.60
N TRP A 71 2.82 0.39 -2.58
CA TRP A 71 2.69 -0.06 -1.20
C TRP A 71 2.32 1.08 -0.27
N VAL A 72 1.28 0.86 0.55
CA VAL A 72 0.80 1.83 1.54
C VAL A 72 1.32 1.45 2.92
N PHE A 73 2.22 2.26 3.46
CA PHE A 73 2.71 2.12 4.82
C PHE A 73 1.86 2.90 5.83
N GLY A 74 1.67 2.28 6.99
CA GLY A 74 1.23 2.99 8.19
C GLY A 74 2.30 3.93 8.73
N GLN A 75 1.88 4.89 9.55
CA GLN A 75 2.80 5.87 10.17
C GLN A 75 3.89 5.20 11.02
N ASP A 76 3.57 4.08 11.68
CA ASP A 76 4.49 3.28 12.47
C ASP A 76 5.64 2.72 11.63
N LYS A 77 5.33 2.23 10.42
CA LYS A 77 6.34 1.70 9.50
C LYS A 77 7.25 2.81 8.97
N TYR A 78 6.70 3.98 8.63
CA TYR A 78 7.53 5.14 8.28
C TYR A 78 8.45 5.58 9.43
N ALA A 79 7.96 5.59 10.67
CA ALA A 79 8.77 5.93 11.83
C ALA A 79 9.91 4.92 12.07
N ALA A 80 9.72 3.66 11.69
CA ALA A 80 10.76 2.64 11.74
C ALA A 80 11.79 2.77 10.59
N ILE A 81 11.35 3.19 9.39
CA ILE A 81 12.21 3.34 8.21
C ILE A 81 13.02 4.65 8.25
N GLU A 82 12.47 5.72 8.81
CA GLU A 82 13.11 7.04 8.89
C GLU A 82 14.54 7.02 9.47
N PRO A 83 14.83 6.39 10.63
CA PRO A 83 16.20 6.32 11.14
C PRO A 83 17.13 5.57 10.20
N VAL A 84 16.65 4.48 9.57
CA VAL A 84 17.43 3.73 8.57
C VAL A 84 17.77 4.63 7.38
N HIS A 85 16.79 5.38 6.87
CA HIS A 85 16.99 6.31 5.75
C HIS A 85 17.98 7.45 6.09
N ARG A 86 17.95 7.97 7.32
CA ARG A 86 18.86 9.03 7.76
C ARG A 86 20.32 8.58 7.83
N GLU A 87 20.55 7.33 8.23
CA GLU A 87 21.90 6.76 8.32
C GLU A 87 22.37 6.17 6.98
N PHE A 88 21.48 5.48 6.27
CA PHE A 88 21.71 4.82 4.99
C PHE A 88 20.65 5.29 3.99
N HIS A 89 21.00 6.33 3.24
CA HIS A 89 20.06 6.99 2.33
C HIS A 89 19.48 6.01 1.30
N LEU A 90 18.16 5.84 1.29
CA LEU A 90 17.45 4.82 0.50
C LEU A 90 17.58 4.98 -1.03
N GLY A 91 18.02 6.14 -1.51
CA GLY A 91 18.40 6.28 -2.92
C GLY A 91 19.73 5.56 -3.28
N SER A 92 20.57 5.26 -2.27
CA SER A 92 21.88 4.61 -2.41
C SER A 92 21.90 3.19 -1.82
N HIS A 93 20.93 2.86 -0.98
CA HIS A 93 20.84 1.59 -0.26
C HIS A 93 19.45 0.96 -0.42
N ASP A 94 19.39 -0.33 -0.74
CA ASP A 94 18.14 -1.08 -0.65
C ASP A 94 17.75 -1.32 0.82
N LEU A 95 16.49 -1.70 1.03
CA LEU A 95 15.95 -2.04 2.34
C LEU A 95 15.62 -3.54 2.39
N MET A 96 16.18 -4.24 3.36
CA MET A 96 15.75 -5.58 3.71
C MET A 96 14.57 -5.49 4.67
N VAL A 97 13.46 -6.10 4.28
CA VAL A 97 12.23 -6.17 5.06
C VAL A 97 12.05 -7.60 5.54
N GLN A 98 11.98 -7.79 6.85
CA GLN A 98 11.69 -9.10 7.44
C GLN A 98 10.36 -9.04 8.19
N CYS A 99 9.46 -9.95 7.85
CA CYS A 99 8.25 -10.18 8.62
C CYS A 99 8.56 -11.15 9.76
N VAL A 100 8.40 -10.70 11.01
CA VAL A 100 8.88 -11.44 12.20
C VAL A 100 7.77 -12.13 12.99
N ASP A 101 6.51 -11.97 12.58
CA ASP A 101 5.36 -12.63 13.20
C ASP A 101 4.50 -13.39 12.17
N ALA A 102 3.89 -14.48 12.63
CA ALA A 102 3.02 -15.32 11.80
C ALA A 102 1.72 -14.63 11.37
N GLN A 103 1.35 -13.53 12.03
CA GLN A 103 0.18 -12.72 11.69
C GLN A 103 0.50 -11.59 10.69
N TYR A 104 1.76 -11.51 10.24
CA TYR A 104 2.23 -10.55 9.26
C TYR A 104 2.06 -9.06 9.65
N GLN A 105 2.08 -8.74 10.95
CA GLN A 105 1.87 -7.39 11.47
C GLN A 105 3.18 -6.68 11.86
N LYS A 106 4.22 -7.45 12.18
CA LYS A 106 5.51 -6.97 12.68
C LYS A 106 6.55 -7.12 11.58
N MET A 107 7.06 -5.98 11.16
CA MET A 107 8.13 -5.88 10.16
C MET A 107 9.34 -5.21 10.80
N THR A 108 10.53 -5.75 10.49
CA THR A 108 11.81 -5.12 10.78
C THR A 108 12.45 -4.67 9.48
N PHE A 109 13.17 -3.56 9.56
CA PHE A 109 13.78 -2.90 8.41
C PHE A 109 15.28 -2.75 8.68
N SER A 110 16.10 -3.24 7.76
CA SER A 110 17.55 -3.11 7.86
C SER A 110 18.16 -2.69 6.52
N PRO A 111 19.19 -1.84 6.53
CA PRO A 111 19.79 -1.35 5.30
C PRO A 111 20.61 -2.43 4.62
N CYS A 112 20.50 -2.52 3.30
CA CYS A 112 21.44 -3.25 2.46
C CYS A 112 22.68 -2.40 2.20
N ARG A 113 23.80 -3.05 1.86
CA ARG A 113 25.05 -2.34 1.55
C ARG A 113 24.96 -1.47 0.29
N GLU A 114 24.11 -1.85 -0.64
CA GLU A 114 24.05 -1.28 -1.98
C GLU A 114 22.59 -1.21 -2.44
N ASN A 115 22.33 -0.44 -3.49
CA ASN A 115 21.06 -0.38 -4.20
C ASN A 115 21.17 -1.06 -5.57
N LEU A 116 20.40 -2.12 -5.78
CA LEU A 116 20.51 -2.93 -7.00
C LEU A 116 19.99 -2.18 -8.23
N LEU A 117 18.92 -1.39 -8.11
CA LEU A 117 18.40 -0.59 -9.23
C LEU A 117 19.46 0.41 -9.70
N ARG A 118 20.15 1.07 -8.77
CA ARG A 118 21.24 2.00 -9.08
C ARG A 118 22.38 1.30 -9.82
N LYS A 119 22.75 0.09 -9.40
CA LYS A 119 23.75 -0.72 -10.10
C LYS A 119 23.35 -1.09 -11.52
N LEU A 120 22.06 -1.34 -11.76
CA LEU A 120 21.55 -1.62 -13.09
C LEU A 120 21.62 -0.38 -13.97
N ILE A 121 21.23 0.78 -13.44
CA ILE A 121 21.28 2.08 -14.15
C ILE A 121 22.72 2.48 -14.48
N ASP A 122 23.65 2.30 -13.56
CA ASP A 122 25.06 2.70 -13.73
C ASP A 122 25.88 1.64 -14.50
N SER A 123 25.25 0.53 -14.95
CA SER A 123 25.92 -0.58 -15.63
C SER A 123 26.26 -0.24 -17.09
N SER A 124 27.44 -0.68 -17.55
CA SER A 124 27.81 -0.59 -18.97
C SER A 124 27.19 -1.70 -19.85
N LYS A 125 26.57 -2.72 -19.24
CA LYS A 125 25.90 -3.81 -19.95
C LYS A 125 24.50 -3.41 -20.39
N GLU A 126 24.23 -3.53 -21.68
CA GLU A 126 22.93 -3.22 -22.30
C GLU A 126 21.78 -3.99 -21.65
N SER A 127 21.93 -5.29 -21.42
CA SER A 127 20.90 -6.12 -20.77
C SER A 127 20.50 -5.64 -19.36
N ASN A 128 21.42 -5.01 -18.62
CA ASN A 128 21.11 -4.45 -17.30
C ASN A 128 20.33 -3.14 -17.43
N ASN A 129 20.66 -2.33 -18.44
CA ASN A 129 19.99 -1.07 -18.72
C ASN A 129 18.56 -1.30 -19.25
N GLU A 130 18.34 -2.38 -20.01
CA GLU A 130 17.00 -2.82 -20.42
C GLU A 130 16.13 -3.15 -19.20
N ILE A 131 16.64 -3.96 -18.27
CA ILE A 131 15.92 -4.29 -17.02
C ILE A 131 15.62 -3.02 -16.22
N ALA A 132 16.59 -2.12 -16.06
CA ALA A 132 16.39 -0.86 -15.36
C ALA A 132 15.30 0.00 -16.02
N THR A 133 15.28 0.06 -17.35
CA THR A 133 14.28 0.80 -18.12
C THR A 133 12.90 0.23 -17.88
N THR A 134 12.73 -1.10 -17.97
CA THR A 134 11.46 -1.77 -17.71
C THR A 134 10.96 -1.51 -16.28
N ILE A 135 11.85 -1.55 -15.28
CA ILE A 135 11.49 -1.22 -13.90
C ILE A 135 11.01 0.23 -13.79
N LEU A 136 11.74 1.17 -14.37
CA LEU A 136 11.40 2.60 -14.30
C LEU A 136 10.10 2.93 -15.01
N GLU A 137 9.78 2.26 -16.12
CA GLU A 137 8.48 2.37 -16.80
C GLU A 137 7.34 1.92 -15.88
N GLN A 138 7.44 0.72 -15.30
CA GLN A 138 6.43 0.21 -14.34
C GLN A 138 6.30 1.12 -13.10
N VAL A 139 7.42 1.64 -12.59
CA VAL A 139 7.42 2.57 -11.45
C VAL A 139 6.67 3.85 -11.81
N ASN A 140 6.87 4.41 -13.00
CA ASN A 140 6.17 5.62 -13.43
C ASN A 140 4.67 5.39 -13.59
N ASP A 141 4.26 4.23 -14.10
CA ASP A 141 2.85 3.86 -14.25
C ASP A 141 2.14 3.79 -12.88
N PHE A 142 2.78 3.19 -11.88
CA PHE A 142 2.24 3.17 -10.53
C PHE A 142 2.30 4.54 -9.85
N ALA A 143 3.40 5.29 -10.03
CA ALA A 143 3.59 6.60 -9.42
C ALA A 143 2.50 7.59 -9.83
N ALA A 144 2.02 7.51 -11.08
CA ALA A 144 0.91 8.33 -11.58
C ALA A 144 -0.42 8.06 -10.83
N ASN A 145 -0.58 6.86 -10.25
CA ASN A 145 -1.84 6.38 -9.66
C ASN A 145 -1.76 6.11 -8.15
N LEU A 146 -0.64 6.44 -7.48
CA LEU A 146 -0.42 6.14 -6.05
C LEU A 146 -1.55 6.64 -5.13
N SER A 147 -2.14 7.79 -5.46
CA SER A 147 -3.25 8.36 -4.67
C SER A 147 -4.48 7.41 -4.65
N ALA A 148 -4.81 6.82 -5.80
CA ALA A 148 -5.92 5.88 -5.92
C ALA A 148 -5.66 4.57 -5.15
N THR A 149 -4.40 4.17 -4.98
CA THR A 149 -4.02 3.02 -4.15
C THR A 149 -4.22 3.29 -2.65
N ILE A 150 -4.10 4.53 -2.20
CA ILE A 150 -4.24 4.87 -0.78
C ILE A 150 -5.70 4.87 -0.35
N ALA A 151 -6.56 5.57 -1.09
CA ALA A 151 -7.97 5.69 -0.73
C ALA A 151 -8.80 6.14 -1.95
N SER A 152 -10.08 5.77 -1.93
CA SER A 152 -11.03 6.22 -2.93
C SER A 152 -11.41 7.69 -2.70
N ASP A 153 -11.57 8.43 -3.79
CA ASP A 153 -12.01 9.82 -3.76
C ASP A 153 -13.53 9.92 -3.74
N LEU A 154 -14.15 9.56 -2.61
CA LEU A 154 -15.62 9.54 -2.47
C LEU A 154 -16.19 10.89 -2.01
N THR A 155 -17.44 11.14 -2.37
CA THR A 155 -18.28 12.20 -1.78
C THR A 155 -19.05 11.68 -0.56
N LEU A 156 -19.57 12.58 0.27
CA LEU A 156 -20.40 12.19 1.42
C LEU A 156 -21.63 11.38 1.00
N ASP A 157 -22.23 11.71 -0.14
CA ASP A 157 -23.42 11.01 -0.64
C ASP A 157 -23.09 9.60 -1.13
N GLN A 158 -21.97 9.43 -1.85
CA GLN A 158 -21.49 8.10 -2.25
C GLN A 158 -21.15 7.22 -1.04
N ILE A 159 -20.62 7.81 0.04
CA ILE A 159 -20.36 7.07 1.28
C ILE A 159 -21.67 6.64 1.92
N ARG A 160 -22.66 7.54 2.05
CA ARG A 160 -23.98 7.24 2.63
C ARG A 160 -24.74 6.18 1.83
N GLU A 161 -24.71 6.28 0.51
CA GLU A 161 -25.28 5.28 -0.40
C GLU A 161 -24.68 3.90 -0.15
N ARG A 162 -23.34 3.81 -0.07
CA ARG A 162 -22.64 2.54 0.21
C ARG A 162 -22.87 2.00 1.61
N MET A 163 -23.14 2.85 2.59
CA MET A 163 -23.51 2.42 3.94
C MET A 163 -24.98 1.94 4.04
N GLY A 164 -25.77 2.01 2.95
CA GLY A 164 -27.20 1.72 2.99
C GLY A 164 -28.02 2.77 3.76
N VAL A 165 -27.40 3.89 4.14
CA VAL A 165 -28.07 5.03 4.76
C VAL A 165 -28.58 5.91 3.62
N GLY A 166 -29.64 5.41 2.97
CA GLY A 166 -30.32 6.15 1.91
C GLY A 166 -30.70 7.55 2.39
N THR A 167 -30.42 8.55 1.54
CA THR A 167 -31.09 9.85 1.56
C THR A 167 -32.58 9.63 1.82
N PRO A 168 -33.26 10.39 2.71
CA PRO A 168 -34.70 10.26 2.85
C PRO A 168 -35.36 10.67 1.53
N THR A 169 -35.73 9.68 0.73
CA THR A 169 -36.65 9.85 -0.38
C THR A 169 -38.00 10.25 0.20
N PRO A 170 -38.68 11.28 -0.33
CA PRO A 170 -40.03 11.59 0.09
C PRO A 170 -40.93 10.39 -0.25
N LEU A 171 -41.69 9.95 0.75
CA LEU A 171 -42.61 8.80 0.75
C LEU A 171 -43.29 8.59 -0.61
N SER A 172 -43.07 7.42 -1.20
CA SER A 172 -44.04 6.79 -2.09
C SER A 172 -44.44 5.45 -1.48
N ASP A 173 -45.71 5.40 -1.13
CA ASP A 173 -46.47 4.30 -0.54
C ASP A 173 -46.43 3.08 -1.47
N GLY A 174 -46.06 1.90 -0.95
CA GLY A 174 -46.18 0.65 -1.72
C GLY A 174 -45.18 -0.46 -1.41
N GLY A 175 -45.41 -1.20 -0.33
CA GLY A 175 -45.32 -2.67 -0.29
C GLY A 175 -43.96 -3.37 -0.49
N GLY A 176 -43.47 -3.96 0.60
CA GLY A 176 -42.95 -5.34 0.57
C GLY A 176 -41.45 -5.54 0.83
N GLY A 177 -41.13 -6.26 1.91
CA GLY A 177 -39.90 -7.05 2.01
C GLY A 177 -38.93 -6.61 3.11
N ALA A 178 -39.07 -7.20 4.30
CA ALA A 178 -38.11 -7.13 5.39
C ALA A 178 -37.03 -8.22 5.24
N VAL A 179 -35.76 -7.80 5.33
CA VAL A 179 -34.53 -8.42 5.87
C VAL A 179 -34.23 -9.93 5.75
N ALA A 180 -33.01 -10.23 5.30
CA ALA A 180 -32.03 -11.04 6.06
C ALA A 180 -30.59 -10.74 5.57
N SER A 181 -29.73 -10.25 6.46
CA SER A 181 -28.28 -10.07 6.23
C SER A 181 -27.49 -10.66 7.40
N GLU A 182 -27.80 -11.90 7.79
CA GLU A 182 -27.19 -12.61 8.92
C GLU A 182 -26.08 -13.62 8.53
N ASP A 183 -25.74 -13.77 7.24
CA ASP A 183 -24.93 -14.91 6.79
C ASP A 183 -23.43 -14.65 6.54
N ILE A 184 -22.85 -13.54 7.02
CA ILE A 184 -21.41 -13.25 6.78
C ILE A 184 -20.57 -13.26 8.06
N ASP A 185 -21.12 -12.86 9.21
CA ASP A 185 -20.38 -12.90 10.48
C ASP A 185 -20.17 -14.33 11.00
N GLY A 186 -20.97 -15.31 10.56
CA GLY A 186 -20.77 -16.73 10.90
C GLY A 186 -19.66 -17.46 10.12
N MET A 187 -19.17 -16.90 9.00
CA MET A 187 -18.13 -17.53 8.18
C MET A 187 -16.70 -17.14 8.60
N LEU A 188 -16.54 -16.09 9.42
CA LEU A 188 -15.24 -15.61 9.86
C LEU A 188 -14.77 -16.23 11.19
N ASP A 189 -15.69 -16.68 12.06
CA ASP A 189 -15.33 -17.38 13.29
C ASP A 189 -14.84 -18.81 13.04
N ASP A 190 -15.35 -19.50 12.01
CA ASP A 190 -14.95 -20.87 11.65
C ASP A 190 -13.55 -20.96 11.00
N LEU A 191 -12.97 -19.82 10.59
CA LEU A 191 -11.63 -19.75 9.99
C LEU A 191 -10.52 -19.44 11.02
N LEU A 192 -10.90 -19.05 12.24
CA LEU A 192 -9.96 -18.71 13.33
C LEU A 192 -9.81 -19.83 14.38
N ASP A 193 -10.64 -20.88 14.29
CA ASP A 193 -10.62 -22.04 15.20
C ASP A 193 -10.12 -23.35 14.55
N THR A 194 -9.27 -23.28 13.50
CA THR A 194 -8.51 -24.46 12.99
C THR A 194 -7.00 -24.29 13.03
#